data_AF-A0A4R4R8E1-F1
#
_entry.id   AF-A0A4R4R8E1-F1
#
_cell.length_a   1.000
_cell.length_b   1.000
_cell.length_c   1.000
_cell.angle_alpha   90.00
_cell.angle_beta   90.00
_cell.angle_gamma   90.00
#
_symmetry.space_group_name_H-M   'P 1'
#
loop_
_entity.id
_entity.type
_entity.pdbx_description
1 polymer ?
#
loop_
_entity_poly.entity_id
_entity_poly.type
_entity_poly.pdbx_seq_one_letter_code
_entity_poly.pdbx_strand_id
1 'polypeptide(L)'
;MAQYILKTDQIAAKLIQAWEARDNDASMRAVQELEAHKNANQDLAADLARYEAEQREPATPDDASTDTKPAKGTTRGRKTAK
;
A
#
# COMPACT_ATOMS: atom_id res chain seq x y z
N MET A 1 10.00 -11.43 0.94
CA MET A 1 11.16 -10.67 1.48
C MET A 1 12.48 -11.46 1.44
N ALA A 2 12.56 -12.69 1.96
CA ALA A 2 13.81 -13.46 1.99
C ALA A 2 14.48 -13.66 0.61
N GLN A 3 13.70 -13.90 -0.45
CA GLN A 3 14.22 -14.05 -1.81
C GLN A 3 14.81 -12.74 -2.39
N TYR A 4 14.26 -11.58 -2.01
CA TYR A 4 14.78 -10.26 -2.42
C TYR A 4 16.16 -10.02 -1.79
N ILE A 5 16.30 -10.32 -0.50
CA ILE A 5 17.59 -10.19 0.21
C ILE A 5 18.62 -11.12 -0.44
N LEU A 6 18.27 -12.40 -0.65
CA LEU A 6 19.16 -13.37 -1.28
C LEU A 6 19.66 -12.91 -2.66
N LYS A 7 18.76 -12.39 -3.50
CA LYS A 7 19.11 -11.92 -4.84
C LYS A 7 19.97 -10.65 -4.79
N THR A 8 19.71 -9.76 -3.83
CA THR A 8 20.53 -8.57 -3.59
C THR A 8 21.96 -8.96 -3.19
N ASP A 9 22.12 -9.93 -2.29
CA ASP A 9 23.43 -10.45 -1.88
C ASP A 9 24.19 -11.09 -3.04
N GLN A 10 23.51 -11.83 -3.91
CA GLN A 10 24.11 -12.41 -5.12
C GLN A 10 24.61 -11.31 -6.09
N ILE A 11 23.84 -10.25 -6.30
CA ILE A 11 24.25 -9.14 -7.16
C ILE A 11 25.43 -8.37 -6.54
N ALA A 12 25.40 -8.14 -5.22
CA ALA A 12 26.50 -7.51 -4.49
C ALA A 12 27.79 -8.35 -4.59
N ALA A 13 27.69 -9.67 -4.47
CA ALA A 13 28.84 -10.57 -4.65
C ALA A 13 29.44 -10.47 -6.06
N LYS A 14 28.62 -10.40 -7.11
CA LYS A 14 29.08 -10.18 -8.49
C LYS A 14 29.82 -8.85 -8.64
N LEU A 15 29.31 -7.79 -8.00
CA LEU A 15 29.94 -6.46 -8.05
C LEU A 15 31.33 -6.46 -7.38
N ILE A 16 31.45 -7.09 -6.21
CA ILE A 16 32.73 -7.22 -5.50
C ILE A 16 33.72 -8.01 -6.37
N GLN A 17 33.30 -9.14 -6.94
CA GLN A 17 34.15 -9.94 -7.84
C GLN A 17 34.60 -9.14 -9.07
N ALA A 18 33.72 -8.34 -9.64
CA ALA A 18 34.05 -7.47 -10.77
C ALA A 18 35.08 -6.39 -10.39
N TRP A 19 34.97 -5.79 -9.20
CA TRP A 19 35.95 -4.83 -8.68
C TRP A 19 37.32 -5.47 -8.42
N GLU A 20 37.33 -6.66 -7.82
CA GLU A 20 38.57 -7.42 -7.60
C GLU A 20 39.27 -7.76 -8.93
N ALA A 21 38.48 -8.12 -9.94
CA ALA A 21 38.97 -8.40 -11.29
C ALA A 21 39.34 -7.13 -12.09
N ARG A 22 39.05 -5.92 -11.57
CA ARG A 22 39.14 -4.64 -12.29
C ARG A 22 38.35 -4.62 -13.60
N ASP A 23 37.27 -5.38 -13.66
CA ASP A 23 36.38 -5.46 -14.82
C ASP A 23 35.26 -4.41 -14.68
N ASN A 24 35.46 -3.27 -15.33
CA ASN A 24 34.51 -2.16 -15.31
C ASN A 24 33.19 -2.52 -15.99
N ASP A 25 33.20 -3.35 -17.04
CA ASP A 25 31.98 -3.73 -17.75
C ASP A 25 31.12 -4.66 -16.90
N ALA A 26 31.75 -5.65 -16.25
CA ALA A 26 31.06 -6.51 -15.29
C ALA A 26 30.52 -5.71 -14.10
N SER A 27 31.27 -4.71 -13.63
CA SER A 27 30.84 -3.81 -12.56
C SER A 27 29.60 -3.02 -12.96
N MET A 28 29.60 -2.40 -14.15
CA MET A 28 28.43 -1.65 -14.63
C MET A 28 27.20 -2.56 -14.82
N ARG A 29 27.38 -3.78 -15.32
CA ARG A 29 26.28 -4.75 -15.43
C ARG A 29 25.70 -5.12 -14.07
N ALA A 30 26.55 -5.36 -13.07
CA ALA A 30 26.09 -5.66 -11.72
C ALA A 30 25.34 -4.48 -11.07
N VAL A 31 25.80 -3.24 -11.30
CA VAL A 31 25.09 -2.03 -10.86
C VAL A 31 23.72 -1.91 -11.54
N GLN A 32 23.65 -2.11 -12.87
CA GLN A 32 22.37 -2.10 -13.60
C GLN A 32 21.41 -3.19 -13.10
N GLU A 33 21.92 -4.40 -12.81
CA GLU A 33 21.14 -5.49 -12.25
C GLU A 33 20.57 -5.12 -10.86
N LEU A 34 21.37 -4.45 -10.02
CA LEU A 34 20.96 -3.98 -8.69
C LEU A 34 19.87 -2.90 -8.78
N GLU A 35 20.03 -1.93 -9.67
CA GLU A 35 19.04 -0.87 -9.90
C GLU A 35 17.72 -1.43 -10.40
N ALA A 36 17.76 -2.33 -11.39
CA ALA A 36 16.57 -3.00 -11.90
C ALA A 36 15.84 -3.80 -10.80
N HIS A 37 16.60 -4.50 -9.95
CA HIS A 37 16.03 -5.26 -8.84
C HIS A 37 15.39 -4.36 -7.78
N LYS A 38 16.01 -3.22 -7.46
CA LYS A 38 15.46 -2.21 -6.55
C LYS A 38 14.13 -1.66 -7.09
N ASN A 39 14.08 -1.27 -8.36
CA ASN A 39 12.90 -0.70 -8.98
C ASN A 39 11.74 -1.72 -8.97
N ALA A 40 12.00 -2.97 -9.36
CA ALA A 40 10.98 -4.02 -9.34
C ALA A 40 10.38 -4.25 -7.94
N ASN A 41 11.17 -4.10 -6.87
CA ASN A 41 10.66 -4.20 -5.51
C ASN A 41 9.87 -2.97 -5.07
N GLN A 42 10.21 -1.78 -5.56
CA GLN A 42 9.42 -0.57 -5.34
C GLN A 42 8.07 -0.65 -6.05
N ASP A 43 8.04 -1.14 -7.29
CA ASP A 43 6.81 -1.36 -8.04
C ASP A 43 5.90 -2.37 -7.32
N LEU A 44 6.46 -3.50 -6.87
CA LEU A 44 5.72 -4.49 -6.09
C LEU A 44 5.17 -3.89 -4.78
N ALA A 45 5.94 -3.06 -4.08
CA ALA A 45 5.48 -2.40 -2.87
C ALA A 45 4.35 -1.39 -3.16
N ALA A 46 4.41 -0.68 -4.28
CA ALA A 46 3.35 0.22 -4.72
C ALA A 46 2.07 -0.54 -5.08
N ASP A 47 2.18 -1.68 -5.77
CA ASP A 47 1.04 -2.53 -6.12
C ASP A 47 0.40 -3.16 -4.87
N LEU A 48 1.20 -3.59 -3.89
CA LEU A 48 0.69 -4.05 -2.60
C LEU A 48 -0.06 -2.93 -1.86
N ALA A 49 0.49 -1.72 -1.83
CA ALA A 49 -0.18 -0.58 -1.19
C ALA A 49 -1.50 -0.22 -1.89
N ARG A 50 -1.56 -0.31 -3.22
CA ARG A 50 -2.80 -0.14 -3.99
C ARG A 50 -3.82 -1.22 -3.66
N TYR A 51 -3.39 -2.48 -3.65
CA TYR A 51 -4.25 -3.60 -3.29
C TYR A 51 -4.82 -3.46 -1.88
N GLU A 52 -4.00 -3.07 -0.89
CA GLU A 52 -4.45 -2.80 0.48
C GLU A 52 -5.43 -1.61 0.55
N ALA A 53 -5.22 -0.58 -0.27
CA ALA A 53 -6.13 0.56 -0.36
C ALA A 53 -7.46 0.21 -1.04
N GLU A 54 -7.45 -0.66 -2.04
CA GLU A 54 -8.65 -1.18 -2.72
C GLU A 54 -9.43 -2.20 -1.85
N GLN A 55 -8.72 -2.96 -1.00
CA GLN A 55 -9.28 -3.87 0.00
C GLN A 55 -9.88 -3.15 1.21
N ARG A 56 -9.45 -1.93 1.51
CA ARG A 56 -10.19 -1.04 2.41
C ARG A 56 -11.48 -0.66 1.70
N GLU A 57 -12.55 -1.42 1.97
CA GLU A 57 -13.91 -1.01 1.62
C GLU A 57 -14.09 0.48 1.97
N PRO A 58 -14.72 1.30 1.10
CA PRO A 58 -15.20 2.58 1.56
C PRO A 58 -16.10 2.29 2.75
N ALA A 59 -15.78 2.85 3.92
CA ALA A 59 -16.62 2.75 5.10
C ALA A 59 -18.07 2.93 4.65
N THR A 60 -18.89 1.90 4.84
CA THR A 60 -20.29 1.94 4.45
C THR A 60 -20.90 3.23 5.03
N PRO A 61 -21.70 4.00 4.28
CA PRO A 61 -22.26 5.26 4.77
C PRO A 61 -23.10 5.12 6.05
N ASP A 62 -23.39 3.89 6.47
CA ASP A 62 -24.15 3.56 7.67
C ASP A 62 -23.40 3.76 9.00
N ASP A 63 -22.06 3.97 9.01
CA ASP A 63 -21.35 4.39 10.24
C ASP A 63 -21.66 5.85 10.65
N ALA A 64 -22.38 6.61 9.81
CA ALA A 64 -22.89 7.94 10.14
C ALA A 64 -24.36 7.94 10.61
N SER A 65 -24.98 6.78 10.86
CA SER A 65 -26.41 6.70 11.14
C SER A 65 -26.74 5.88 12.39
N THR A 66 -26.34 6.41 13.55
CA THR A 66 -27.01 6.08 14.81
C THR A 66 -27.53 7.34 15.49
N ASP A 67 -28.84 7.30 15.76
CA ASP A 67 -29.61 8.15 16.68
C ASP A 67 -29.89 9.61 16.24
N THR A 68 -31.13 10.08 16.09
CA THR A 68 -32.46 9.51 16.38
C THR A 68 -33.49 10.31 15.59
N LYS A 69 -34.45 9.64 14.95
CA LYS A 69 -35.72 10.26 14.54
C LYS A 69 -36.85 9.48 15.18
N PRO A 70 -37.61 10.02 16.15
CA PRO A 70 -38.86 9.41 16.53
C PRO A 70 -39.94 9.82 15.53
N ALA A 71 -40.57 8.82 14.93
CA ALA A 71 -41.76 8.97 14.11
C ALA A 71 -42.97 9.37 14.97
N LYS A 72 -43.74 10.36 14.46
CA LYS A 72 -45.18 10.63 14.66
C LYS A 72 -45.85 10.01 15.91
N GLY A 73 -46.08 10.84 16.92
CA GLY A 73 -47.15 10.67 17.90
C GLY A 73 -48.29 11.65 17.62
N THR A 74 -49.43 11.14 17.14
CA THR A 74 -50.70 11.88 17.04
C THR A 74 -51.31 12.00 18.43
N THR A 75 -51.47 13.21 18.96
CA THR A 75 -52.24 13.43 20.19
C THR A 75 -53.20 14.61 20.02
N ARG A 76 -54.46 14.35 20.40
CA ARG A 76 -55.69 15.10 20.13
C ARG A 76 -56.06 15.95 21.35
N GLY A 77 -56.56 17.18 21.14
CA GLY A 77 -57.19 18.06 22.16
C GLY A 77 -56.22 19.07 22.78
N ARG A 78 -56.58 20.30 23.16
CA ARG A 78 -57.83 20.81 23.76
C ARG A 78 -57.84 22.36 23.71
N LYS A 79 -59.04 22.95 23.55
CA LYS A 79 -59.40 24.39 23.56
C LYS A 79 -58.70 25.25 24.64
N THR A 80 -58.45 26.52 24.32
CA THR A 80 -58.80 27.69 25.17
C THR A 80 -59.01 28.95 24.32
N ALA A 81 -60.11 29.65 24.60
CA ALA A 81 -60.55 30.89 23.97
C ALA A 81 -59.94 32.12 24.66
N LYS A 82 -59.71 33.20 23.88
CA LYS A 82 -60.20 34.55 24.17
C LYS A 82 -59.96 35.46 22.97
#